data_AF-A0A8J7EYV2-F1
#
_entry.id   AF-A0A8J7EYV2-F1
#
_cell.length_a   1.000
_cell.length_b   1.000
_cell.length_c   1.000
_cell.angle_alpha   90.00
_cell.angle_beta   90.00
_cell.angle_gamma   90.00
#
_symmetry.space_group_name_H-M   'P 1'
#
loop_
_entity.id
_entity.type
_entity.pdbx_description
1 polymer ?
#
loop_
_entity_poly.entity_id
_entity_poly.type
_entity_poly.pdbx_seq_one_letter_code
_entity_poly.pdbx_strand_id
1 'polypeptide(L)'
;MSDFIYHYPTLYPGILLKRYKRFFADVQLTSGEIVTAHCPNTGPMKGVYIPGNPVQLSKTDNPKRKLAYTWEMIQLHDNEPTWVGVNTGLPNKIIKLALQKYIFPELGRYDEVKSEVVYGQDRKSRVDFCLLSEEKAINLSNQLDTTPFPLEDCWNKNRRDKAVRCGGSLRYSNCRAENAEERAKERLVILDGNKSNYVEIKNKSLLMKDNRPIYLEVKNTTWTDKRLALFPDTETTRGQKHLRELMAILPQNRGVMLYFINRSDCTHFAPGDNADPIYGKLLRQALSMGLEVLPCRFETTPVGVKYLGLAELQI
;
A
#
# COMPACT_ATOMS: atom_id res chain seq x y z
N MET A 1 -4.02 -13.92 19.55
CA MET A 1 -3.78 -14.15 18.10
C MET A 1 -2.52 -13.39 17.74
N SER A 2 -1.65 -13.92 16.86
CA SER A 2 -0.33 -13.31 16.63
C SER A 2 -0.45 -11.94 15.93
N ASP A 3 0.30 -10.96 16.41
CA ASP A 3 0.34 -9.58 15.90
C ASP A 3 1.07 -9.43 14.55
N PHE A 4 1.44 -10.55 13.92
CA PHE A 4 2.16 -10.54 12.65
C PHE A 4 1.21 -10.31 11.47
N ILE A 5 1.58 -9.35 10.62
CA ILE A 5 0.93 -9.12 9.32
C ILE A 5 1.30 -10.25 8.37
N TYR A 6 2.55 -10.70 8.45
CA TYR A 6 3.14 -11.72 7.60
C TYR A 6 3.95 -12.71 8.43
N HIS A 7 3.86 -13.99 8.10
CA HIS A 7 4.70 -15.05 8.67
C HIS A 7 5.64 -15.57 7.60
N TYR A 8 6.91 -15.75 7.97
CA TYR A 8 7.88 -16.39 7.09
C TYR A 8 7.62 -17.90 7.03
N PRO A 9 7.97 -18.58 5.92
CA PRO A 9 8.11 -20.02 5.94
C PRO A 9 9.26 -20.43 6.87
N THR A 10 9.50 -21.73 7.03
CA THR A 10 10.69 -22.22 7.73
C THR A 10 11.95 -21.55 7.16
N LEU A 11 12.68 -20.86 8.05
CA LEU A 11 13.93 -20.20 7.73
C LEU A 11 15.12 -21.02 8.21
N TYR A 12 16.21 -20.91 7.46
CA TYR A 12 17.48 -21.56 7.71
C TYR A 12 18.49 -20.48 8.14
N PRO A 13 18.90 -20.48 9.42
CA PRO A 13 19.87 -19.52 9.93
C PRO A 13 21.27 -19.82 9.39
N GLY A 14 22.06 -18.77 9.19
CA GLY A 14 23.45 -18.87 8.79
C GLY A 14 24.23 -17.57 8.97
N ILE A 15 25.48 -17.56 8.52
CA ILE A 15 26.38 -16.42 8.53
C ILE A 15 26.70 -16.00 7.10
N LEU A 16 26.53 -14.72 6.79
CA LEU A 16 26.88 -14.18 5.47
C LEU A 16 28.39 -14.23 5.26
N LEU A 17 28.85 -14.88 4.18
CA LEU A 17 30.27 -14.88 3.82
C LEU A 17 30.58 -13.77 2.81
N LYS A 18 29.75 -13.63 1.77
CA LYS A 18 29.89 -12.56 0.76
C LYS A 18 28.63 -12.42 -0.08
N ARG A 19 28.41 -11.23 -0.64
CA ARG A 19 27.47 -10.95 -1.74
C ARG A 19 28.26 -10.59 -2.99
N TYR A 20 27.88 -11.13 -4.15
CA TYR A 20 28.58 -10.86 -5.41
C TYR A 20 27.63 -10.92 -6.61
N LYS A 21 28.04 -10.28 -7.72
CA LYS A 21 27.26 -10.18 -8.96
C LYS A 21 25.79 -9.78 -8.74
N ARG A 22 25.53 -8.98 -7.70
CA ARG A 22 24.23 -8.46 -7.21
C ARG A 22 23.25 -9.52 -6.69
N PHE A 23 23.16 -10.67 -7.34
CA PHE A 23 22.10 -11.67 -7.15
C PHE A 23 22.51 -12.92 -6.38
N PHE A 24 23.77 -13.01 -5.95
CA PHE A 24 24.31 -14.18 -5.24
C PHE A 24 24.86 -13.79 -3.89
N ALA A 25 24.61 -14.63 -2.90
CA ALA A 25 25.21 -14.55 -1.59
C ALA A 25 25.67 -15.95 -1.15
N ASP A 26 26.92 -16.07 -0.74
CA ASP A 26 27.39 -17.30 -0.10
C ASP A 26 27.16 -17.18 1.41
N VAL A 27 26.58 -18.22 1.99
CA VAL A 27 26.17 -18.27 3.40
C VAL A 27 26.58 -19.61 3.98
N GLN A 28 27.20 -19.59 5.15
CA GLN A 28 27.45 -20.78 5.94
C GLN A 28 26.24 -21.02 6.86
N LEU A 29 25.49 -22.10 6.62
CA LEU A 29 24.37 -22.50 7.46
C LEU A 29 24.86 -22.94 8.86
N THR A 30 23.95 -22.98 9.84
CA THR A 30 24.26 -23.53 11.17
C THR A 30 24.65 -25.01 11.15
N SER A 31 24.28 -25.75 10.08
CA SER A 31 24.76 -27.11 9.84
C SER A 31 26.25 -27.20 9.47
N GLY A 32 26.89 -26.07 9.15
CA GLY A 32 28.25 -25.98 8.64
C GLY A 32 28.35 -25.99 7.11
N GLU A 33 27.27 -26.36 6.41
CA GLU A 33 27.21 -26.34 4.93
C GLU A 33 27.30 -24.91 4.39
N ILE A 34 28.10 -24.71 3.34
CA ILE A 34 28.14 -23.45 2.60
C ILE A 34 27.22 -23.57 1.39
N VAL A 35 26.24 -22.68 1.32
CA VAL A 35 25.26 -22.62 0.23
C VAL A 35 25.34 -21.29 -0.49
N THR A 36 25.08 -21.31 -1.81
CA THR A 36 24.83 -20.08 -2.57
C THR A 36 23.33 -19.79 -2.60
N ALA A 37 22.93 -18.66 -2.02
CA ALA A 37 21.56 -18.17 -2.00
C ALA A 37 21.35 -17.08 -3.07
N HIS A 38 20.12 -16.99 -3.57
CA HIS A 38 19.69 -15.84 -4.35
C HIS A 38 19.59 -14.60 -3.44
N CYS A 39 20.14 -13.47 -3.87
CA CYS A 39 19.93 -12.15 -3.29
C CYS A 39 18.80 -11.43 -4.06
N PRO A 40 17.56 -11.38 -3.52
CA PRO A 40 16.41 -10.73 -4.14
C PRO A 40 16.42 -9.20 -3.94
N ASN A 41 17.58 -8.57 -4.06
CA ASN A 41 17.77 -7.13 -3.97
C ASN A 41 18.81 -6.68 -4.99
N THR A 42 18.39 -5.86 -5.95
CA THR A 42 19.26 -5.33 -7.01
C THR A 42 19.98 -4.05 -6.63
N GLY A 43 19.54 -3.41 -5.55
CA GLY A 43 20.07 -2.13 -5.09
C GLY A 43 21.50 -2.24 -4.54
N PRO A 44 22.12 -1.09 -4.24
CA PRO A 44 23.46 -1.03 -3.69
C PRO A 44 23.52 -1.69 -2.31
N MET A 45 22.41 -1.75 -1.56
CA MET A 45 22.32 -2.31 -0.20
C MET A 45 23.35 -1.64 0.74
N LYS A 46 23.47 -0.32 0.64
CA LYS A 46 24.45 0.47 1.38
C LYS A 46 24.26 0.26 2.90
N GLY A 47 25.30 -0.18 3.58
CA GLY A 47 25.26 -0.47 5.02
C GLY A 47 24.48 -1.74 5.42
N VAL A 48 24.00 -2.55 4.46
CA VAL A 48 23.18 -3.74 4.77
C VAL A 48 23.94 -5.05 4.59
N TYR A 49 24.71 -5.23 3.53
CA TYR A 49 25.44 -6.49 3.35
C TYR A 49 26.77 -6.45 4.13
N ILE A 50 26.77 -6.99 5.35
CA ILE A 50 27.96 -7.04 6.22
C ILE A 50 28.38 -8.51 6.38
N PRO A 51 29.46 -8.96 5.71
CA PRO A 51 30.02 -10.29 5.94
C PRO A 51 30.30 -10.55 7.42
N GLY A 52 30.02 -11.77 7.88
CA GLY A 52 30.09 -12.16 9.29
C GLY A 52 28.78 -12.00 10.05
N ASN A 53 27.81 -11.24 9.53
CA ASN A 53 26.54 -11.06 10.23
C ASN A 53 25.59 -12.25 10.07
N PRO A 54 24.73 -12.52 11.07
CA PRO A 54 23.65 -13.48 10.97
C PRO A 54 22.67 -13.17 9.85
N VAL A 55 22.25 -14.19 9.12
CA VAL A 55 21.23 -14.12 8.07
C VAL A 55 20.20 -15.22 8.24
N GLN A 56 19.05 -15.04 7.59
CA GLN A 56 18.05 -16.09 7.44
C GLN A 56 17.76 -16.33 5.96
N LEU A 57 17.73 -17.61 5.58
CA LEU A 57 17.41 -18.05 4.23
C LEU A 57 16.06 -18.77 4.20
N SER A 58 15.25 -18.54 3.17
CA SER A 58 14.17 -19.47 2.83
C SER A 58 14.69 -20.52 1.84
N LYS A 59 14.03 -21.68 1.79
CA LYS A 59 14.35 -22.76 0.85
C LYS A 59 13.12 -23.13 0.02
N THR A 60 13.33 -23.42 -1.26
CA THR A 60 12.33 -23.97 -2.18
C THR A 60 12.80 -25.33 -2.69
N ASP A 61 11.91 -26.32 -2.70
CA ASP A 61 12.17 -27.65 -3.26
C ASP A 61 11.80 -27.78 -4.75
N ASN A 62 11.37 -26.68 -5.39
CA ASN A 62 11.07 -26.66 -6.82
C ASN A 62 12.33 -26.97 -7.66
N PRO A 63 12.39 -28.11 -8.37
CA PRO A 63 13.58 -28.55 -9.10
C PRO A 63 13.92 -27.66 -10.30
N LYS A 64 12.99 -26.80 -10.76
CA LYS A 64 13.25 -25.84 -11.85
C LYS A 64 14.06 -24.63 -11.40
N ARG A 65 14.22 -24.40 -10.09
CA ARG A 65 14.96 -23.27 -9.55
C ARG A 65 16.45 -23.56 -9.57
N LYS A 66 17.24 -22.67 -10.18
CA LYS A 66 18.71 -22.78 -10.21
C LYS A 66 19.36 -22.69 -8.82
N LEU A 67 18.77 -21.89 -7.93
CA LEU A 67 19.20 -21.75 -6.54
C LEU A 67 18.01 -22.10 -5.64
N ALA A 68 18.21 -23.06 -4.73
CA ALA A 68 17.19 -23.51 -3.79
C ALA A 68 16.97 -22.49 -2.66
N TYR A 69 18.00 -21.73 -2.29
CA TYR A 69 17.94 -20.78 -1.17
C TYR A 69 17.71 -19.34 -1.65
N THR A 70 16.93 -18.58 -0.88
CA THR A 70 16.75 -17.13 -1.06
C THR A 70 17.09 -16.41 0.24
N TRP A 71 17.87 -15.34 0.15
CA TRP A 71 18.25 -14.53 1.31
C TRP A 71 17.12 -13.57 1.69
N GLU A 72 16.52 -13.81 2.86
CA GLU A 72 15.34 -13.08 3.32
C GLU A 72 15.68 -11.86 4.18
N MET A 73 16.62 -12.02 5.12
CA MET A 73 16.98 -10.98 6.08
C MET A 73 18.41 -11.13 6.61
N ILE A 74 18.94 -10.04 7.15
CA ILE A 74 20.24 -9.94 7.83
C ILE A 74 20.06 -9.21 9.17
N GLN A 75 20.82 -9.60 10.19
CA GLN A 75 20.87 -8.86 11.44
C GLN A 75 21.95 -7.78 11.33
N LEU A 76 21.57 -6.53 11.56
CA LEU A 76 22.48 -5.38 11.65
C LEU A 76 22.66 -4.97 13.11
N HIS A 77 23.76 -4.25 13.38
CA HIS A 77 24.18 -3.88 14.73
C HIS A 77 24.53 -2.38 14.84
N ASP A 78 23.97 -1.54 13.97
CA ASP A 78 24.28 -0.09 13.94
C ASP A 78 23.85 0.63 15.23
N ASN A 79 22.67 0.29 15.76
CA ASN A 79 22.13 0.81 17.02
C ASN A 79 21.96 -0.31 18.05
N GLU A 80 21.05 -1.23 17.75
CA GLU A 80 20.73 -2.42 18.52
C GLU A 80 20.55 -3.59 17.53
N PRO A 81 20.80 -4.86 17.94
CA PRO A 81 20.67 -6.01 17.05
C PRO A 81 19.27 -6.07 16.41
N THR A 82 19.21 -5.79 15.10
CA THR A 82 17.95 -5.58 14.38
C THR A 82 17.94 -6.41 13.10
N TRP A 83 16.88 -7.20 12.90
CA TRP A 83 16.67 -7.91 11.64
C TRP A 83 16.13 -6.96 10.57
N VAL A 84 16.78 -6.97 9.42
CA VAL A 84 16.48 -6.14 8.26
C VAL A 84 16.15 -7.03 7.09
N GLY A 85 14.96 -6.88 6.52
CA GLY A 85 14.53 -7.64 5.35
C GLY A 85 15.31 -7.21 4.09
N VAL A 86 15.98 -8.18 3.47
CA VAL A 86 16.73 -8.00 2.23
C VAL A 86 15.83 -8.19 1.02
N ASN A 87 14.79 -9.02 1.14
CA ASN A 87 13.87 -9.33 0.04
C ASN A 87 12.93 -8.19 -0.32
N THR A 88 13.30 -7.43 -1.35
CA THR A 88 12.53 -6.26 -1.82
C THR A 88 11.21 -6.63 -2.49
N GLY A 89 10.92 -7.92 -2.71
CA GLY A 89 9.62 -8.40 -3.18
C GLY A 89 8.56 -8.52 -2.08
N LEU A 90 8.95 -8.47 -0.80
CA LEU A 90 8.02 -8.64 0.33
C LEU A 90 7.24 -7.38 0.73
N PRO A 91 7.79 -6.14 0.72
CA PRO A 91 7.09 -4.95 1.21
C PRO A 91 5.68 -4.78 0.62
N ASN A 92 5.51 -4.82 -0.71
CA ASN A 92 4.18 -4.68 -1.32
C ASN A 92 3.23 -5.81 -0.90
N LYS A 93 3.72 -7.05 -0.76
CA LYS A 93 2.90 -8.17 -0.27
C LYS A 93 2.43 -7.92 1.17
N ILE A 94 3.32 -7.44 2.04
CA ILE A 94 3.01 -7.15 3.44
C ILE A 94 2.03 -5.98 3.53
N ILE A 95 2.25 -4.91 2.76
CA ILE A 95 1.34 -3.76 2.71
C ILE A 95 -0.04 -4.18 2.21
N LYS A 96 -0.14 -5.04 1.20
CA LYS A 96 -1.43 -5.57 0.75
C LYS A 96 -2.18 -6.31 1.86
N LEU A 97 -1.49 -7.17 2.62
CA LEU A 97 -2.07 -7.87 3.77
C LEU A 97 -2.49 -6.89 4.89
N ALA A 98 -1.68 -5.86 5.14
CA ALA A 98 -1.97 -4.82 6.13
C ALA A 98 -3.21 -3.99 5.74
N LEU A 99 -3.34 -3.64 4.46
CA LEU A 99 -4.50 -2.95 3.90
C LEU A 99 -5.77 -3.81 4.02
N GLN A 100 -5.71 -5.11 3.73
CA GLN A 100 -6.85 -6.01 3.89
C GLN A 100 -7.29 -6.17 5.37
N LYS A 101 -6.35 -5.96 6.31
CA LYS A 101 -6.59 -5.99 7.75
C LYS A 101 -6.88 -4.60 8.35
N TYR A 102 -6.97 -3.55 7.55
CA TYR A 102 -7.22 -2.16 7.99
C TYR A 102 -6.24 -1.67 9.06
N ILE A 103 -4.95 -2.02 8.93
CA ILE A 103 -3.91 -1.71 9.93
C ILE A 103 -3.55 -0.22 9.99
N PHE A 104 -3.78 0.54 8.91
CA PHE A 104 -3.39 1.95 8.80
C PHE A 104 -4.61 2.87 9.00
N PRO A 105 -4.86 3.37 10.23
CA PRO A 105 -6.02 4.22 10.50
C PRO A 105 -5.99 5.55 9.71
N GLU A 106 -4.80 6.04 9.34
CA GLU A 106 -4.60 7.28 8.59
C GLU A 106 -5.24 7.22 7.18
N LEU A 107 -5.41 6.03 6.64
CA LEU A 107 -6.05 5.84 5.33
C LEU A 107 -7.58 6.01 5.40
N GLY A 108 -8.16 6.03 6.60
CA GLY A 108 -9.61 6.11 6.77
C GLY A 108 -10.33 4.89 6.17
N ARG A 109 -11.59 5.09 5.76
CA ARG A 109 -12.41 4.00 5.20
C ARG A 109 -12.14 3.83 3.70
N TYR A 110 -11.96 2.58 3.31
CA TYR A 110 -12.04 2.09 1.94
C TYR A 110 -12.71 0.71 1.97
N ASP A 111 -13.26 0.28 0.84
CA ASP A 111 -13.98 -0.99 0.72
C ASP A 111 -13.28 -1.93 -0.28
N GLU A 112 -12.51 -1.39 -1.24
CA GLU A 112 -11.78 -2.16 -2.25
C GLU A 112 -10.28 -1.78 -2.28
N VAL A 113 -9.41 -2.78 -2.45
CA VAL A 113 -7.96 -2.62 -2.64
C VAL A 113 -7.54 -3.17 -4.00
N LYS A 114 -7.19 -2.29 -4.94
CA LYS A 114 -6.62 -2.67 -6.25
C LYS A 114 -5.10 -2.55 -6.20
N SER A 115 -4.38 -3.46 -6.86
CA SER A 115 -2.92 -3.44 -6.97
C SER A 115 -2.49 -3.06 -8.39
N GLU A 116 -1.32 -2.42 -8.55
CA GLU A 116 -0.69 -2.15 -9.85
C GLU A 116 -1.60 -1.36 -10.82
N VAL A 117 -2.32 -0.36 -10.29
CA VAL A 117 -3.29 0.42 -11.07
C VAL A 117 -2.59 1.47 -11.92
N VAL A 118 -2.90 1.49 -13.22
CA VAL A 118 -2.37 2.49 -14.15
C VAL A 118 -2.89 3.88 -13.79
N TYR A 119 -1.99 4.86 -13.69
CA TYR A 119 -2.31 6.25 -13.34
C TYR A 119 -1.33 7.24 -13.99
N GLY A 120 -1.54 8.52 -13.72
CA GLY A 120 -0.74 9.62 -14.27
C GLY A 120 -1.19 10.06 -15.67
N GLN A 121 -0.72 11.24 -16.08
CA GLN A 121 -1.15 11.90 -17.33
C GLN A 121 -0.86 11.05 -18.57
N ASP A 122 0.32 10.43 -18.64
CA ASP A 122 0.74 9.62 -19.79
C ASP A 122 0.25 8.16 -19.72
N ARG A 123 -0.43 7.75 -18.63
CA ARG A 123 -0.85 6.35 -18.37
C ARG A 123 0.28 5.31 -18.49
N LYS A 124 1.53 5.74 -18.26
CA LYS A 124 2.74 4.89 -18.34
C LYS A 124 3.23 4.42 -16.97
N SER A 125 2.64 4.91 -15.89
CA SER A 125 2.97 4.48 -14.53
C SER A 125 1.86 3.65 -13.93
N ARG A 126 2.28 2.80 -12.99
CA ARG A 126 1.39 2.07 -12.10
C ARG A 126 1.68 2.51 -10.68
N VAL A 127 0.62 2.80 -9.94
CA VAL A 127 0.69 2.98 -8.49
C VAL A 127 0.61 1.60 -7.85
N ASP A 128 1.33 1.40 -6.75
CA ASP A 128 1.33 0.11 -6.06
C ASP A 128 -0.09 -0.31 -5.63
N PHE A 129 -0.86 0.63 -5.05
CA PHE A 129 -2.24 0.40 -4.62
C PHE A 129 -3.18 1.56 -4.95
N CYS A 130 -4.44 1.22 -5.24
CA CYS A 130 -5.55 2.18 -5.33
C CYS A 130 -6.67 1.69 -4.41
N LEU A 131 -7.06 2.51 -3.44
CA LEU A 131 -8.11 2.19 -2.46
C LEU A 131 -9.37 2.97 -2.83
N LEU A 132 -10.50 2.26 -2.89
CA LEU A 132 -11.78 2.82 -3.33
C LEU A 132 -12.84 2.61 -2.26
N SER A 133 -13.73 3.59 -2.12
CA SER A 133 -14.95 3.51 -1.32
C SER A 133 -16.18 3.28 -2.21
N GLU A 134 -17.16 2.51 -1.72
CA GLU A 134 -18.32 2.01 -2.48
C GLU A 134 -19.15 3.10 -3.17
N GLU A 135 -19.18 4.33 -2.64
CA GLU A 135 -19.89 5.46 -3.30
C GLU A 135 -19.33 5.82 -4.68
N LYS A 136 -18.13 5.35 -5.05
CA LYS A 136 -17.51 5.58 -6.36
C LYS A 136 -17.15 4.34 -7.16
N ALA A 137 -17.30 3.12 -6.61
CA ALA A 137 -17.13 1.89 -7.40
C ALA A 137 -18.06 1.88 -8.64
N ILE A 138 -19.20 2.57 -8.55
CA ILE A 138 -20.19 2.76 -9.62
C ILE A 138 -19.71 3.72 -10.74
N ASN A 139 -18.74 4.61 -10.49
CA ASN A 139 -18.32 5.63 -11.47
C ASN A 139 -17.02 5.29 -12.21
N LEU A 140 -16.14 4.47 -11.65
CA LEU A 140 -14.89 4.03 -12.32
C LEU A 140 -15.12 2.93 -13.37
N SER A 141 -16.19 2.14 -13.26
CA SER A 141 -16.61 1.18 -14.29
C SER A 141 -17.30 1.85 -15.50
N ASN A 142 -17.82 3.07 -15.34
CA ASN A 142 -18.59 3.77 -16.37
C ASN A 142 -17.75 4.73 -17.24
N GLN A 143 -16.42 4.77 -17.06
CA GLN A 143 -15.51 5.60 -17.89
C GLN A 143 -14.76 4.81 -18.97
N LEU A 144 -15.23 3.60 -19.33
CA LEU A 144 -14.75 2.81 -20.46
C LEU A 144 -15.93 2.40 -21.35
N ASP A 145 -16.59 3.37 -21.98
CA ASP A 145 -17.20 3.28 -23.33
C ASP A 145 -18.24 4.38 -23.51
N THR A 146 -17.82 5.52 -24.08
CA THR A 146 -18.73 6.39 -24.83
C THR A 146 -17.95 7.05 -25.98
N THR A 147 -17.47 6.25 -26.93
CA THR A 147 -17.31 6.78 -28.30
C THR A 147 -18.69 6.73 -28.97
N PRO A 148 -19.22 7.85 -29.50
CA PRO A 148 -20.46 7.80 -30.25
C PRO A 148 -20.20 7.10 -31.59
N PHE A 149 -20.85 5.96 -31.79
CA PHE A 149 -21.02 5.37 -33.13
C PHE A 149 -21.90 6.31 -33.98
N PRO A 150 -21.51 6.67 -35.21
CA PRO A 150 -22.42 7.32 -36.13
C PRO A 150 -23.51 6.32 -36.56
N LEU A 151 -24.77 6.65 -36.30
CA LEU A 151 -25.92 5.95 -36.87
C LEU A 151 -26.13 6.47 -38.30
N GLU A 152 -25.49 5.82 -39.26
CA GLU A 152 -25.98 5.81 -40.64
C GLU A 152 -26.27 4.36 -41.05
N ASP A 153 -27.42 4.21 -41.72
CA ASP A 153 -27.88 3.08 -42.51
C ASP A 153 -28.16 1.74 -41.81
N CYS A 154 -29.42 1.57 -41.36
CA CYS A 154 -30.14 0.30 -41.49
C CYS A 154 -31.66 0.47 -41.22
N TRP A 155 -32.38 1.11 -42.15
CA TRP A 155 -33.83 0.91 -42.28
C TRP A 155 -34.14 0.39 -43.67
N ASN A 156 -33.96 -0.91 -43.86
CA ASN A 156 -34.63 -1.62 -44.93
C ASN A 156 -34.81 -3.09 -44.58
N LYS A 157 -35.98 -3.44 -44.03
CA LYS A 157 -36.82 -4.54 -44.50
C LYS A 157 -38.03 -4.76 -43.57
N ASN A 158 -39.19 -4.63 -44.20
CA ASN A 158 -40.49 -5.16 -43.81
C ASN A 158 -40.42 -6.45 -42.97
N ARG A 159 -41.13 -6.48 -41.84
CA ARG A 159 -42.05 -7.58 -41.53
C ARG A 159 -43.09 -7.15 -40.50
N ARG A 160 -44.34 -7.26 -40.94
CA ARG A 160 -45.57 -7.27 -40.15
C ARG A 160 -45.48 -8.43 -39.15
N ASP A 161 -45.85 -8.21 -37.90
CA ASP A 161 -47.00 -8.89 -37.30
C ASP A 161 -47.11 -8.70 -35.78
N LYS A 162 -48.36 -8.37 -35.39
CA LYS A 162 -49.08 -8.77 -34.18
C LYS A 162 -48.72 -8.11 -32.84
N ALA A 163 -49.59 -7.15 -32.54
CA ALA A 163 -49.99 -6.72 -31.20
C ALA A 163 -50.49 -7.89 -30.34
N VAL A 164 -50.07 -7.90 -29.07
CA VAL A 164 -50.79 -8.57 -27.98
C VAL A 164 -51.03 -7.53 -26.89
N ARG A 165 -52.31 -7.19 -26.71
CA ARG A 165 -52.83 -6.51 -25.53
C ARG A 165 -53.01 -7.55 -24.41
N CYS A 166 -52.47 -7.27 -23.23
CA CYS A 166 -53.04 -7.78 -21.99
C CYS A 166 -53.52 -6.59 -21.17
N GLY A 167 -54.80 -6.63 -20.83
CA GLY A 167 -55.57 -5.57 -20.22
C GLY A 167 -55.34 -5.43 -18.72
N GLY A 168 -55.89 -4.33 -18.20
CA GLY A 168 -55.66 -3.84 -16.86
C GLY A 168 -56.29 -4.67 -15.75
N SER A 169 -55.72 -4.54 -14.56
CA SER A 169 -56.30 -3.74 -13.48
C SER A 169 -55.32 -3.72 -12.31
N LEU A 170 -55.09 -2.55 -11.71
CA LEU A 170 -55.10 -2.34 -10.26
C LEU A 170 -54.61 -0.92 -9.91
N ARG A 171 -55.62 -0.10 -9.55
CA ARG A 171 -55.63 0.89 -8.46
C ARG A 171 -54.50 1.93 -8.40
N TYR A 172 -54.84 3.15 -8.81
CA TYR A 172 -54.29 4.36 -8.20
C TYR A 172 -54.82 4.48 -6.77
N SER A 173 -53.98 4.18 -5.78
CA SER A 173 -54.17 4.65 -4.41
C SER A 173 -53.19 5.79 -4.17
N ASN A 174 -53.75 6.98 -3.96
CA ASN A 174 -53.07 8.12 -3.34
C ASN A 174 -52.35 7.64 -2.07
N CYS A 175 -51.03 7.57 -2.10
CA CYS A 175 -50.21 7.53 -0.90
C CYS A 175 -49.23 8.70 -1.00
N ARG A 176 -49.34 9.57 -0.01
CA ARG A 176 -48.65 10.84 0.14
C ARG A 176 -47.15 10.67 -0.06
N ALA A 177 -46.55 11.59 -0.80
CA ALA A 177 -45.16 11.96 -0.62
C ALA A 177 -45.02 12.62 0.75
N GLU A 178 -44.98 11.81 1.80
CA GLU A 178 -44.56 12.20 3.15
C GLU A 178 -43.18 11.55 3.39
N ASN A 179 -42.16 12.40 3.30
CA ASN A 179 -40.89 12.33 4.02
C ASN A 179 -40.26 10.94 4.20
N ALA A 180 -39.60 10.43 3.15
CA ALA A 180 -38.61 9.38 3.28
C ALA A 180 -37.36 9.81 4.09
N GLU A 181 -37.21 11.10 4.42
CA GLU A 181 -36.17 11.63 5.32
C GLU A 181 -36.48 11.48 6.82
N GLU A 182 -37.73 11.18 7.22
CA GLU A 182 -38.08 11.11 8.65
C GLU A 182 -37.96 9.73 9.30
N ARG A 183 -37.62 8.67 8.55
CA ARG A 183 -37.49 7.30 9.08
C ARG A 183 -36.07 6.83 9.41
N ALA A 184 -35.04 7.66 9.23
CA ALA A 184 -33.67 7.33 9.62
C ALA A 184 -33.25 7.93 10.97
N LYS A 185 -34.16 7.93 11.96
CA LYS A 185 -33.82 8.15 13.38
C LYS A 185 -33.65 6.80 14.09
N GLU A 186 -32.76 5.95 13.58
CA GLU A 186 -32.28 4.81 14.37
C GLU A 186 -31.29 5.34 15.41
N ARG A 187 -31.78 5.47 16.65
CA ARG A 187 -30.98 5.68 17.84
C ARG A 187 -30.09 4.45 18.03
N LEU A 188 -28.80 4.57 17.77
CA LEU A 188 -27.83 3.65 18.37
C LEU A 188 -27.73 4.03 19.86
N VAL A 189 -28.47 3.30 20.69
CA VAL A 189 -28.40 3.41 22.14
C VAL A 189 -27.26 2.50 22.60
N ILE A 190 -26.15 3.07 23.05
CA ILE A 190 -25.22 2.34 23.92
C ILE A 190 -25.67 2.68 25.34
N LEU A 191 -26.37 1.75 25.98
CA LEU A 191 -26.60 1.80 27.42
C LEU A 191 -25.33 1.31 28.10
N ASP A 192 -24.51 2.24 28.59
CA ASP A 192 -23.68 1.96 29.74
C ASP A 192 -24.23 2.76 30.91
N GLY A 193 -24.50 2.04 32.00
CA GLY A 193 -25.24 2.56 33.15
C GLY A 193 -24.52 3.71 33.82
N ASN A 194 -25.29 4.75 34.13
CA ASN A 194 -24.99 5.91 34.96
C ASN A 194 -24.36 7.16 34.30
N LYS A 195 -25.20 8.20 34.27
CA LYS A 195 -24.99 9.64 34.05
C LYS A 195 -25.09 10.13 32.60
N SER A 196 -26.30 10.57 32.24
CA SER A 196 -26.58 11.47 31.11
C SER A 196 -25.73 12.74 31.20
N ASN A 197 -24.73 12.85 30.34
CA ASN A 197 -24.22 14.13 29.85
C ASN A 197 -24.42 14.16 28.34
N TYR A 198 -25.42 14.90 27.89
CA TYR A 198 -25.62 15.20 26.48
C TYR A 198 -24.60 16.24 26.06
N VAL A 199 -23.55 15.84 25.33
CA VAL A 199 -22.73 16.79 24.56
C VAL A 199 -23.41 16.94 23.20
N GLU A 200 -24.08 18.07 23.02
CA GLU A 200 -24.62 18.48 21.72
C GLU A 200 -23.43 18.78 20.78
N ILE A 201 -23.10 17.83 19.89
CA ILE A 201 -22.04 18.04 18.89
C ILE A 201 -22.59 19.03 17.85
N LYS A 202 -22.38 20.34 18.11
CA LYS A 202 -22.79 21.46 17.25
C LYS A 202 -22.00 21.61 15.93
N ASN A 203 -21.40 20.55 15.41
CA ASN A 203 -20.76 20.57 14.09
C ASN A 203 -20.88 19.22 13.39
N LYS A 204 -22.01 19.01 12.72
CA LYS A 204 -22.25 17.84 11.85
C LYS A 204 -21.40 17.85 10.57
N SER A 205 -20.55 18.88 10.35
CA SER A 205 -19.67 18.99 9.18
C SER A 205 -18.23 18.46 9.39
N LEU A 206 -17.87 18.00 10.60
CA LEU A 206 -16.49 17.62 10.95
C LEU A 206 -16.18 16.12 10.81
N LEU A 207 -17.07 15.35 10.18
CA LEU A 207 -16.81 14.02 9.64
C LEU A 207 -17.46 13.93 8.25
N MET A 208 -17.14 14.88 7.37
CA MET A 208 -17.34 14.60 5.95
C MET A 208 -16.42 13.44 5.58
N LYS A 209 -17.00 12.27 5.32
CA LYS A 209 -16.24 11.11 4.85
C LYS A 209 -15.56 11.50 3.54
N ASP A 210 -14.24 11.65 3.58
CA ASP A 210 -13.47 11.87 2.36
C ASP A 210 -13.48 10.57 1.55
N ASN A 211 -14.34 10.53 0.54
CA ASN A 211 -14.54 9.38 -0.33
C ASN A 211 -13.71 9.47 -1.63
N ARG A 212 -12.67 10.32 -1.65
CA ARG A 212 -11.73 10.36 -2.78
C ARG A 212 -10.94 9.05 -2.86
N PRO A 213 -10.71 8.49 -4.08
CA PRO A 213 -9.78 7.39 -4.26
C PRO A 213 -8.40 7.70 -3.67
N ILE A 214 -7.80 6.69 -3.04
CA ILE A 214 -6.46 6.80 -2.45
C ILE A 214 -5.47 6.09 -3.36
N TYR A 215 -4.55 6.84 -3.96
CA TYR A 215 -3.43 6.32 -4.74
C TYR A 215 -2.23 6.22 -3.81
N LEU A 216 -1.84 5.00 -3.46
CA LEU A 216 -0.81 4.70 -2.47
C LEU A 216 0.41 4.06 -3.13
N GLU A 217 1.52 4.78 -3.12
CA GLU A 217 2.83 4.29 -3.56
C GLU A 217 3.65 3.83 -2.34
N VAL A 218 4.28 2.67 -2.45
CA VAL A 218 5.13 2.07 -1.42
C VAL A 218 6.60 2.27 -1.77
N LYS A 219 7.40 2.62 -0.77
CA LYS A 219 8.87 2.71 -0.88
C LYS A 219 9.50 1.97 0.29
N ASN A 220 10.37 1.01 0.01
CA ASN A 220 11.11 0.32 1.06
C ASN A 220 12.41 1.05 1.36
N THR A 221 12.73 1.26 2.64
CA THR A 221 14.04 1.74 3.06
C THR A 221 14.68 0.88 4.13
N THR A 222 15.98 0.69 3.99
CA THR A 222 16.89 0.04 4.94
C THR A 222 18.07 0.94 5.30
N TRP A 223 18.23 2.08 4.63
CA TRP A 223 19.36 2.98 4.83
C TRP A 223 19.07 3.95 5.98
N THR A 224 20.07 4.16 6.83
CA THR A 224 19.91 4.88 8.08
C THR A 224 21.12 5.74 8.41
N ASP A 225 20.87 6.78 9.20
CA ASP A 225 21.87 7.45 10.02
C ASP A 225 21.39 7.39 11.48
N LYS A 226 22.04 6.54 12.29
CA LYS A 226 21.58 6.21 13.65
C LYS A 226 20.11 5.76 13.63
N ARG A 227 19.21 6.45 14.36
CA ARG A 227 17.77 6.15 14.42
C ARG A 227 16.91 6.89 13.38
N LEU A 228 17.54 7.55 12.40
CA LEU A 228 16.88 8.21 11.28
C LEU A 228 16.92 7.29 10.05
N ALA A 229 15.75 6.86 9.57
CA ALA A 229 15.62 6.17 8.30
C ALA A 229 15.62 7.18 7.15
N LEU A 230 16.31 6.85 6.06
CA LEU A 230 16.49 7.74 4.91
C LEU A 230 16.04 7.07 3.61
N PHE A 231 15.39 7.82 2.73
CA PHE A 231 15.09 7.34 1.38
C PHE A 231 15.24 8.46 0.33
N PRO A 232 15.87 8.22 -0.82
CA PRO A 232 16.52 6.97 -1.26
C PRO A 232 17.96 6.84 -0.76
N ASP A 233 18.60 5.69 -1.01
CA ASP A 233 20.04 5.43 -0.72
C ASP A 233 20.97 5.71 -1.92
N THR A 234 20.39 6.07 -3.06
CA THR A 234 21.04 6.48 -4.31
C THR A 234 20.04 7.30 -5.14
N GLU A 235 20.52 8.02 -6.16
CA GLU A 235 19.64 8.74 -7.10
C GLU A 235 18.53 7.83 -7.67
N THR A 236 17.28 8.32 -7.68
CA THR A 236 16.09 7.55 -8.10
C THR A 236 15.18 8.36 -9.03
N THR A 237 15.55 8.42 -10.31
CA THR A 237 14.70 9.05 -11.36
C THR A 237 13.29 8.46 -11.43
N ARG A 238 13.15 7.15 -11.14
CA ARG A 238 11.84 6.48 -11.03
C ARG A 238 11.03 7.00 -9.84
N GLY A 239 11.64 7.12 -8.66
CA GLY A 239 10.96 7.68 -7.48
C GLY A 239 10.54 9.13 -7.69
N GLN A 240 11.40 9.93 -8.35
CA GLN A 240 11.08 11.30 -8.73
C GLN A 240 9.89 11.37 -9.71
N LYS A 241 9.82 10.47 -10.70
CA LYS A 241 8.69 10.39 -11.65
C LYS A 241 7.37 10.11 -10.92
N HIS A 242 7.37 9.13 -10.01
CA HIS A 242 6.19 8.77 -9.23
C HIS A 242 5.69 9.91 -8.34
N LEU A 243 6.58 10.67 -7.70
CA LEU A 243 6.19 11.87 -6.95
C LEU A 243 5.47 12.90 -7.83
N ARG A 244 5.98 13.14 -9.05
CA ARG A 244 5.33 14.07 -10.00
C ARG A 244 3.96 13.58 -10.42
N GLU A 245 3.80 12.27 -10.65
CA GLU A 245 2.53 11.68 -11.05
C GLU A 245 1.50 11.68 -9.91
N LEU A 246 1.92 11.45 -8.67
CA LEU A 246 1.05 11.62 -7.50
C LEU A 246 0.64 13.08 -7.33
N MET A 247 1.56 14.04 -7.46
CA MET A 247 1.21 15.46 -7.40
C MET A 247 0.19 15.86 -8.49
N ALA A 248 0.27 15.28 -9.68
CA ALA A 248 -0.59 15.60 -10.81
C ALA A 248 -2.06 15.15 -10.63
N ILE A 249 -2.36 14.25 -9.69
CA ILE A 249 -3.72 13.79 -9.38
C ILE A 249 -4.34 14.49 -8.16
N LEU A 250 -3.58 15.35 -7.49
CA LEU A 250 -4.04 16.17 -6.37
C LEU A 250 -4.70 17.47 -6.88
N PRO A 251 -5.74 17.98 -6.18
CA PRO A 251 -6.40 17.43 -4.99
C PRO A 251 -7.60 16.52 -5.32
N GLN A 252 -7.84 16.18 -6.59
CA GLN A 252 -9.03 15.41 -6.98
C GLN A 252 -9.06 14.00 -6.37
N ASN A 253 -7.87 13.45 -6.08
CA ASN A 253 -7.68 12.20 -5.38
C ASN A 253 -6.80 12.41 -4.13
N ARG A 254 -6.76 11.44 -3.23
CA ARG A 254 -5.75 11.37 -2.17
C ARG A 254 -4.51 10.68 -2.73
N GLY A 255 -3.35 11.29 -2.55
CA GLY A 255 -2.06 10.69 -2.87
C GLY A 255 -1.33 10.36 -1.58
N VAL A 256 -0.86 9.12 -1.45
CA VAL A 256 -0.15 8.64 -0.26
C VAL A 256 1.20 8.07 -0.67
N MET A 257 2.26 8.54 -0.01
CA MET A 257 3.58 7.90 -0.05
C MET A 257 3.80 7.14 1.25
N LEU A 258 3.78 5.81 1.18
CA LEU A 258 4.04 4.93 2.32
C LEU A 258 5.49 4.45 2.28
N TYR A 259 6.28 4.85 3.27
CA TYR A 259 7.62 4.33 3.45
C TYR A 259 7.59 3.11 4.37
N PHE A 260 7.92 1.94 3.82
CA PHE A 260 8.18 0.72 4.57
C PHE A 260 9.58 0.83 5.18
N ILE A 261 9.64 1.25 6.45
CA ILE A 261 10.88 1.35 7.21
C ILE A 261 11.20 -0.04 7.76
N ASN A 262 12.09 -0.74 7.07
CA ASN A 262 12.53 -2.09 7.42
C ASN A 262 13.70 -2.05 8.44
N ARG A 263 13.51 -1.23 9.48
CA ARG A 263 14.48 -0.85 10.51
C ARG A 263 13.70 -0.50 11.78
N SER A 264 13.35 -1.51 12.57
CA SER A 264 12.55 -1.29 13.80
C SER A 264 13.23 -0.36 14.80
N ASP A 265 14.57 -0.31 14.75
CA ASP A 265 15.42 0.57 15.54
C ASP A 265 15.36 2.05 15.14
N CYS A 266 14.82 2.37 13.95
CA CYS A 266 14.61 3.75 13.51
C CYS A 266 13.25 4.28 13.96
N THR A 267 13.25 5.48 14.55
CA THR A 267 12.06 6.16 15.06
C THR A 267 11.72 7.43 14.30
N HIS A 268 12.61 7.88 13.39
CA HIS A 268 12.43 9.07 12.56
C HIS A 268 12.62 8.71 11.08
N PHE A 269 12.09 9.54 10.20
CA PHE A 269 12.25 9.42 8.75
C PHE A 269 12.47 10.77 8.07
N ALA A 270 13.39 10.82 7.11
CA ALA A 270 13.62 12.00 6.27
C ALA A 270 13.94 11.58 4.82
N PRO A 271 13.74 12.46 3.82
CA PRO A 271 14.31 12.23 2.50
C PRO A 271 15.84 12.19 2.59
N GLY A 272 16.45 11.26 1.85
CA GLY A 272 17.89 11.12 1.74
C GLY A 272 18.48 12.17 0.80
N ASP A 273 18.43 13.46 1.16
CA ASP A 273 18.86 14.58 0.29
C ASP A 273 20.31 14.45 -0.20
N ASN A 274 21.18 13.85 0.62
CA ASN A 274 22.58 13.58 0.27
C ASN A 274 22.73 12.58 -0.88
N ALA A 275 21.75 11.68 -1.04
CA ALA A 275 21.74 10.68 -2.11
C ALA A 275 20.94 11.15 -3.34
N ASP A 276 19.84 11.86 -3.12
CA ASP A 276 19.01 12.43 -4.19
C ASP A 276 18.35 13.75 -3.74
N PRO A 277 19.00 14.91 -3.96
CA PRO A 277 18.45 16.20 -3.56
C PRO A 277 17.20 16.59 -4.37
N ILE A 278 17.05 16.05 -5.59
CA ILE A 278 15.88 16.30 -6.44
C ILE A 278 14.66 15.58 -5.85
N TYR A 279 14.82 14.32 -5.44
CA TYR A 279 13.77 13.58 -4.77
C TYR A 279 13.29 14.28 -3.50
N GLY A 280 14.22 14.72 -2.65
CA GLY A 280 13.88 15.43 -1.42
C GLY A 280 13.14 16.75 -1.66
N LYS A 281 13.56 17.54 -2.67
CA LYS A 281 12.82 18.73 -3.10
C LYS A 281 11.41 18.40 -3.58
N LEU A 282 11.24 17.35 -4.39
CA LEU A 282 9.93 16.92 -4.89
C LEU A 282 9.02 16.42 -3.76
N LEU A 283 9.56 15.72 -2.75
CA LEU A 283 8.78 15.25 -1.62
C LEU A 283 8.23 16.43 -0.79
N ARG A 284 9.08 17.43 -0.50
CA ARG A 284 8.66 18.68 0.16
C ARG A 284 7.60 19.44 -0.63
N GLN A 285 7.79 19.53 -1.94
CA GLN A 285 6.79 20.12 -2.83
C GLN A 285 5.46 19.36 -2.77
N ALA A 286 5.51 18.03 -2.83
CA ALA A 286 4.30 17.20 -2.81
C ALA A 286 3.53 17.34 -1.49
N LEU A 287 4.23 17.38 -0.34
CA LEU A 287 3.61 17.68 0.95
C LEU A 287 2.88 19.02 0.95
N SER A 288 3.50 20.08 0.40
CA SER A 288 2.86 21.40 0.29
C SER A 288 1.60 21.39 -0.59
N MET A 289 1.47 20.41 -1.48
CA MET A 289 0.28 20.19 -2.34
C MET A 289 -0.76 19.27 -1.71
N GLY A 290 -0.52 18.75 -0.49
CA GLY A 290 -1.43 17.86 0.22
C GLY A 290 -1.20 16.36 -0.02
N LEU A 291 -0.01 15.97 -0.50
CA LEU A 291 0.40 14.56 -0.47
C LEU A 291 0.50 14.10 1.00
N GLU A 292 -0.07 12.95 1.32
CA GLU A 292 0.07 12.32 2.62
C GLU A 292 1.34 11.45 2.65
N VAL A 293 2.11 11.52 3.73
CA VAL A 293 3.34 10.73 3.89
C VAL A 293 3.21 9.87 5.14
N LEU A 294 3.31 8.55 4.98
CA LEU A 294 3.20 7.56 6.05
C LEU A 294 4.54 6.82 6.22
N PRO A 295 5.42 7.27 7.14
CA PRO A 295 6.67 6.59 7.44
C PRO A 295 6.43 5.40 8.38
N CYS A 296 5.90 4.30 7.83
CA CYS A 296 5.50 3.12 8.59
C CYS A 296 6.69 2.29 9.06
N ARG A 297 6.79 2.05 10.38
CA ARG A 297 7.81 1.22 11.01
C ARG A 297 7.37 -0.23 11.06
N PHE A 298 8.28 -1.13 10.69
CA PHE A 298 8.06 -2.56 10.77
C PHE A 298 9.19 -3.24 11.53
N GLU A 299 8.83 -4.19 12.40
CA GLU A 299 9.79 -5.14 12.95
C GLU A 299 9.73 -6.42 12.14
N THR A 300 10.87 -6.72 11.51
CA THR A 300 11.12 -8.01 10.88
C THR A 300 11.73 -8.93 11.93
N THR A 301 11.28 -10.18 11.98
CA THR A 301 11.85 -11.25 12.81
C THR A 301 11.90 -12.54 12.00
N PRO A 302 12.66 -13.56 12.42
CA PRO A 302 12.63 -14.87 11.76
C PRO A 302 11.25 -15.54 11.76
N VAL A 303 10.31 -15.11 12.62
CA VAL A 303 8.93 -15.61 12.65
C VAL A 303 8.05 -14.88 11.65
N GLY A 304 8.15 -13.55 11.59
CA GLY A 304 7.23 -12.73 10.82
C GLY A 304 7.54 -11.24 10.86
N VAL A 305 6.65 -10.45 10.27
CA VAL A 305 6.72 -8.99 10.23
C VAL A 305 5.51 -8.39 10.93
N LYS A 306 5.76 -7.48 11.87
CA LYS A 306 4.73 -6.73 12.61
C LYS A 306 4.84 -5.23 12.34
N TYR A 307 3.71 -4.53 12.37
CA TYR A 307 3.67 -3.07 12.28
C TYR A 307 3.88 -2.45 13.67
N LEU A 308 4.69 -1.40 13.75
CA LEU A 308 5.04 -0.72 15.00
C LEU A 308 4.43 0.68 15.14
N GLY A 309 3.67 1.14 14.15
CA GLY A 309 3.22 2.53 14.06
C GLY A 309 4.08 3.37 13.11
N LEU A 310 3.87 4.68 13.16
CA LEU A 310 4.61 5.64 12.34
C LEU A 310 5.91 6.08 13.02
N ALA A 311 6.92 6.39 12.21
CA ALA A 311 8.08 7.18 12.62
C ALA A 311 7.73 8.68 12.57
N GLU A 312 8.50 9.50 13.27
CA GLU A 312 8.40 10.95 13.17
C GLU A 312 9.00 11.43 11.83
N LEU A 313 8.21 12.15 11.04
CA LEU A 313 8.65 12.74 9.78
C LEU A 313 9.48 14.01 10.04
N GLN A 314 10.72 14.04 9.59
CA GLN A 314 11.63 15.18 9.65
C GLN A 314 11.84 15.73 8.24
N ILE A 315 11.19 16.85 7.92
CA ILE A 315 11.24 17.44 6.58
C ILE A 315 11.16 18.97 6.58
#